data_AF-A0A7C6P695-F1
#
_entry.id   AF-A0A7C6P695-F1
#
_cell.length_a   1.000
_cell.length_b   1.000
_cell.length_c   1.000
_cell.angle_alpha   90.00
_cell.angle_beta   90.00
_cell.angle_gamma   90.00
#
_symmetry.space_group_name_H-M   'P 1'
#
loop_
_entity.id
_entity.type
_entity.pdbx_description
1 polymer ?
#
loop_
_entity_poly.entity_id
_entity_poly.type
_entity_poly.pdbx_seq_one_letter_code
_entity_poly.pdbx_strand_id
1 'polypeptide(L)'
;MNTNKTITQVGIILVLVIMPLAIGIPLFLANRDRPEFLEVPLAIFGVFELLVLTVRIQVRDNKKRKAGNLKEDKDSEEYQSHVNFRKIILISAFINLALSLVAFWIFGRGV
;
A
#
# COMPACT_ATOMS: atom_id res chain seq x y z
N MET A 1 4.94 23.53 -8.00
CA MET A 1 4.78 22.10 -7.67
C MET A 1 5.98 21.36 -8.26
N ASN A 2 6.81 20.72 -7.44
CA ASN A 2 8.12 20.18 -7.88
C ASN A 2 7.93 18.86 -8.65
N THR A 3 8.22 18.85 -9.95
CA THR A 3 7.97 17.73 -10.89
C THR A 3 8.53 16.39 -10.41
N ASN A 4 9.66 16.40 -9.71
CA ASN A 4 10.26 15.20 -9.11
C ASN A 4 9.37 14.55 -8.02
N LYS A 5 8.71 15.35 -7.17
CA LYS A 5 7.81 14.83 -6.12
C LYS A 5 6.61 14.09 -6.75
N THR A 6 6.06 14.62 -7.84
CA THR A 6 4.91 14.03 -8.54
C THR A 6 5.28 12.71 -9.20
N ILE A 7 6.43 12.64 -9.87
CA ILE A 7 6.92 11.40 -10.51
C ILE A 7 7.14 10.30 -9.47
N THR A 8 7.72 10.64 -8.30
CA THR A 8 7.93 9.65 -7.23
C THR A 8 6.60 9.16 -6.65
N GLN A 9 5.61 10.04 -6.46
CA GLN A 9 4.29 9.65 -5.96
C GLN A 9 3.52 8.76 -6.94
N VAL A 10 3.53 9.10 -8.23
CA VAL A 10 2.90 8.27 -9.28
C VAL A 10 3.61 6.91 -9.39
N GLY A 11 4.94 6.88 -9.32
CA GLY A 11 5.72 5.64 -9.30
C GLY A 11 5.39 4.75 -8.11
N ILE A 12 5.20 5.33 -6.92
CA ILE A 12 4.77 4.58 -5.73
C ILE A 12 3.37 3.98 -5.96
N ILE A 13 2.40 4.76 -6.43
CA ILE A 13 1.03 4.28 -6.69
C ILE A 13 1.04 3.13 -7.71
N LEU A 14 1.81 3.28 -8.79
CA LEU A 14 1.97 2.25 -9.81
C LEU A 14 2.50 0.95 -9.20
N VAL A 15 3.55 1.01 -8.37
CA VAL A 15 4.12 -0.17 -7.74
C VAL A 15 3.13 -0.81 -6.78
N LEU A 16 2.46 -0.02 -5.93
CA LEU A 16 1.58 -0.56 -4.89
C LEU A 16 0.32 -1.24 -5.46
N VAL A 17 -0.21 -0.77 -6.59
CA VAL A 17 -1.46 -1.31 -7.17
C VAL A 17 -1.21 -2.26 -8.34
N ILE A 18 -0.24 -1.96 -9.21
CA ILE A 18 -0.02 -2.75 -10.43
C ILE A 18 0.86 -3.97 -10.16
N MET A 19 1.87 -3.87 -9.28
CA MET A 19 2.76 -5.00 -9.01
C MET A 19 2.04 -6.24 -8.44
N PRO A 20 1.10 -6.11 -7.48
CA PRO A 20 0.32 -7.25 -6.98
C PRO A 20 -0.44 -7.94 -8.11
N LEU A 21 -1.07 -7.17 -9.01
CA LEU A 21 -1.84 -7.69 -10.14
C LEU A 21 -0.93 -8.31 -11.21
N ALA A 22 0.19 -7.68 -11.52
CA ALA A 22 1.16 -8.17 -12.50
C ALA A 22 1.82 -9.48 -12.08
N ILE A 23 1.88 -9.77 -10.78
CA ILE A 23 2.35 -11.06 -10.25
C ILE A 23 1.19 -12.05 -10.14
N GLY A 24 0.07 -11.64 -9.55
CA GLY A 24 -1.05 -12.53 -9.26
C GLY A 24 -1.80 -13.01 -10.49
N ILE A 25 -2.02 -12.14 -11.49
CA ILE A 25 -2.77 -12.50 -12.70
C ILE A 25 -2.04 -13.60 -13.52
N PRO A 26 -0.74 -13.47 -13.86
CA PRO A 26 -0.05 -14.53 -14.60
C PRO A 26 0.01 -15.86 -13.84
N LEU A 27 0.24 -15.82 -12.52
CA LEU A 27 0.27 -17.04 -11.70
C LEU A 27 -1.08 -17.74 -11.67
N PHE A 28 -2.17 -16.98 -11.54
CA PHE A 28 -3.53 -17.49 -11.59
C PHE A 28 -3.90 -18.04 -12.98
N LEU A 29 -3.52 -17.34 -14.06
CA LEU A 29 -3.77 -17.82 -15.42
C LEU A 29 -3.01 -19.12 -15.73
N ALA A 30 -1.82 -19.30 -15.18
CA ALA A 30 -1.04 -20.53 -15.29
C ALA A 30 -1.60 -21.67 -14.43
N ASN A 31 -2.38 -21.36 -13.39
CA ASN A 31 -2.90 -22.31 -12.41
C ASN A 31 -4.37 -22.01 -12.10
N ARG A 32 -5.25 -22.10 -13.12
CA ARG A 32 -6.64 -21.62 -13.04
C ARG A 32 -7.49 -22.28 -11.95
N ASP A 33 -7.13 -23.48 -11.51
CA ASP A 33 -7.86 -24.20 -10.47
C ASP A 33 -7.43 -23.78 -9.06
N ARG A 34 -6.44 -22.88 -8.95
CA ARG A 34 -5.85 -22.44 -7.69
C ARG A 34 -5.98 -20.92 -7.54
N PRO A 35 -7.12 -20.43 -7.01
CA PRO A 35 -7.38 -19.01 -6.89
C PRO A 35 -6.46 -18.31 -5.89
N GLU A 36 -5.77 -19.08 -5.03
CA GLU A 36 -4.77 -18.58 -4.09
C GLU A 36 -3.64 -17.83 -4.80
N PHE A 37 -3.34 -18.17 -6.05
CA PHE A 37 -2.31 -17.48 -6.85
C PHE A 37 -2.67 -16.03 -7.20
N LEU A 38 -3.94 -15.65 -7.13
CA LEU A 38 -4.37 -14.26 -7.25
C LEU A 38 -4.59 -13.63 -5.87
N GLU A 39 -5.23 -14.37 -4.96
CA GLU A 39 -5.62 -13.89 -3.64
C GLU A 39 -4.42 -13.57 -2.74
N VAL A 40 -3.45 -14.49 -2.67
CA VAL A 40 -2.32 -14.41 -1.74
C VAL A 40 -1.39 -13.25 -2.09
N PRO A 41 -0.98 -13.02 -3.35
CA PRO A 41 -0.21 -11.83 -3.69
C PRO A 41 -0.92 -10.53 -3.30
N LEU A 42 -2.22 -10.41 -3.61
CA LEU A 42 -3.00 -9.23 -3.24
C LEU A 42 -3.04 -9.03 -1.71
N ALA A 43 -3.26 -10.09 -0.93
CA ALA A 43 -3.26 -10.02 0.52
C ALA A 43 -1.90 -9.62 1.10
N ILE A 44 -0.82 -10.25 0.62
CA ILE A 44 0.55 -9.99 1.09
C ILE A 44 0.93 -8.53 0.85
N PHE A 45 0.66 -8.00 -0.35
CA PHE A 45 0.97 -6.61 -0.66
C PHE A 45 0.14 -5.65 0.19
N GLY A 46 -1.17 -5.92 0.37
CA GLY A 46 -2.01 -5.12 1.26
C GLY A 46 -1.51 -5.08 2.71
N VAL A 47 -1.10 -6.22 3.26
CA VAL A 47 -0.54 -6.30 4.63
C VAL A 47 0.83 -5.61 4.71
N PHE A 48 1.69 -5.81 3.71
CA PHE A 48 3.04 -5.22 3.68
C PHE A 48 2.97 -3.69 3.61
N GLU A 49 2.02 -3.14 2.86
CA GLU A 49 1.75 -1.70 2.81
C GLU A 49 1.38 -1.13 4.18
N LEU A 50 0.50 -1.81 4.94
CA LEU A 50 0.17 -1.42 6.31
C LEU A 50 1.37 -1.51 7.27
N LEU A 51 2.24 -2.50 7.07
CA LEU A 51 3.48 -2.63 7.83
C LEU A 51 4.42 -1.45 7.55
N VAL A 52 4.65 -1.13 6.27
CA VAL A 52 5.45 0.02 5.84
C VAL A 52 4.91 1.32 6.44
N LEU A 53 3.58 1.48 6.47
CA LEU A 53 2.94 2.64 7.08
C LEU A 53 3.25 2.72 8.57
N THR A 54 3.09 1.62 9.29
CA THR A 54 3.34 1.52 10.74
C THR A 54 4.79 1.87 11.08
N VAL A 55 5.74 1.28 10.36
CA VAL A 55 7.18 1.54 10.56
C VAL A 55 7.50 3.01 10.30
N ARG A 56 6.97 3.60 9.23
CA ARG A 56 7.19 5.03 8.92
C ARG A 56 6.65 5.96 9.99
N ILE A 57 5.46 5.69 10.52
CA ILE A 57 4.87 6.48 11.62
C ILE A 57 5.78 6.38 12.84
N GLN A 58 6.18 5.16 13.23
CA GLN A 58 7.03 4.92 14.39
C GLN A 58 8.40 5.60 14.27
N VAL A 59 9.05 5.53 13.10
CA VAL A 59 10.32 6.22 12.84
C VAL A 59 10.17 7.74 12.95
N ARG A 60 9.09 8.30 12.38
CA ARG A 60 8.83 9.75 12.46
C ARG A 60 8.60 10.19 13.90
N ASP A 61 7.79 9.45 14.65
CA ASP A 61 7.48 9.75 16.04
C ASP A 61 8.72 9.65 16.94
N ASN A 62 9.57 8.63 16.72
CA ASN A 62 10.85 8.51 17.40
C ASN A 62 11.79 9.68 17.09
N LYS A 63 11.84 10.14 15.83
CA LYS A 63 12.64 11.30 15.44
C LYS A 63 12.16 12.58 16.12
N LYS A 64 10.85 12.81 16.19
CA LYS A 64 10.24 13.96 16.87
C LYS A 64 10.52 13.95 18.38
N ARG A 65 10.35 12.78 19.02
CA ARG A 65 10.66 12.61 20.45
C ARG A 65 12.12 12.96 20.76
N LYS A 66 13.06 12.50 19.94
CA LYS A 66 14.49 12.84 20.08
C LYS A 66 14.78 14.32 19.86
N ALA A 67 14.02 15.00 19.00
CA ALA A 67 14.22 16.41 18.68
C ALA A 67 13.59 17.38 19.69
N GLY A 68 12.82 16.90 20.69
CA GLY A 68 12.07 17.75 21.61
C GLY A 68 10.93 18.55 20.96
N ASN A 69 10.66 18.32 19.67
CA ASN A 69 9.64 19.02 18.90
C ASN A 69 8.29 18.32 19.05
N LEU A 70 7.47 18.82 19.98
CA LEU A 70 6.12 18.30 20.26
C LEU A 70 5.02 19.02 19.47
N LYS A 71 5.28 20.20 18.90
CA LYS A 71 4.30 20.95 18.11
C LYS A 71 4.55 20.70 16.62
N GLU A 72 3.56 20.11 15.96
CA GLU A 72 3.54 19.98 14.50
C GLU A 72 2.88 21.20 13.88
N ASP A 73 3.60 21.87 12.98
CA ASP A 73 3.00 22.80 12.05
C ASP A 73 2.19 22.00 11.01
N LYS A 74 0.87 22.05 11.15
CA LYS A 74 -0.08 21.33 10.30
C LYS A 74 -0.18 21.91 8.89
N ASP A 75 0.28 23.15 8.69
CA ASP A 75 0.24 23.82 7.40
C ASP A 75 1.58 23.70 6.65
N SER A 76 2.61 23.17 7.31
CA SER A 76 3.90 22.88 6.68
C SER A 76 3.77 21.87 5.52
N GLU A 77 4.54 22.10 4.44
CA GLU A 77 4.59 21.17 3.30
C GLU A 77 5.02 19.76 3.71
N GLU A 78 5.88 19.63 4.73
CA GLU A 78 6.36 18.34 5.22
C GLU A 78 5.23 17.55 5.89
N TYR A 79 4.40 18.22 6.70
CA TYR A 79 3.23 17.60 7.32
C TYR A 79 2.22 17.13 6.28
N GLN A 80 1.86 18.01 5.33
CA GLN A 80 0.88 17.69 4.29
C GLN A 80 1.36 16.55 3.38
N SER A 81 2.66 16.55 3.02
CA SER A 81 3.27 15.45 2.27
C SER A 81 3.19 14.11 3.01
N HIS A 82 3.46 14.10 4.32
CA HIS A 82 3.35 12.90 5.14
C HIS A 82 1.90 12.39 5.25
N VAL A 83 0.94 13.28 5.45
CA VAL A 83 -0.48 12.92 5.51
C VAL A 83 -0.95 12.34 4.17
N ASN A 84 -0.57 12.95 3.05
CA ASN A 84 -0.91 12.45 1.71
C ASN A 84 -0.30 11.08 1.43
N PHE A 85 0.98 10.89 1.79
CA PHE A 85 1.64 9.58 1.68
C PHE A 85 0.91 8.51 2.51
N ARG A 86 0.53 8.84 3.76
CA ARG A 86 -0.23 7.93 4.62
C ARG A 86 -1.57 7.55 3.99
N LYS A 87 -2.32 8.51 3.45
CA LYS A 87 -3.59 8.26 2.77
C LYS A 87 -3.42 7.33 1.57
N ILE A 88 -2.43 7.59 0.73
CA ILE A 88 -2.16 6.78 -0.48
C ILE A 88 -1.88 5.32 -0.10
N ILE A 89 -0.98 5.08 0.86
CA ILE A 89 -0.67 3.72 1.30
C ILE A 89 -1.90 3.04 1.91
N LEU A 90 -2.66 3.76 2.74
CA LEU A 90 -3.84 3.19 3.38
C LEU A 90 -4.88 2.78 2.33
N ILE A 91 -5.16 3.64 1.37
CA ILE A 91 -6.13 3.39 0.29
C ILE A 91 -5.66 2.20 -0.55
N SER A 92 -4.40 2.19 -0.96
CA SER A 92 -3.83 1.08 -1.74
C SER A 92 -3.91 -0.25 -0.99
N ALA A 93 -3.59 -0.25 0.31
CA ALA A 93 -3.64 -1.46 1.12
C ALA A 93 -5.07 -2.01 1.20
N PHE A 94 -6.05 -1.12 1.39
CA PHE A 94 -7.46 -1.51 1.39
C PHE A 94 -7.92 -2.03 0.03
N ILE A 95 -7.48 -1.42 -1.08
CA ILE A 95 -7.79 -1.91 -2.42
C ILE A 95 -7.23 -3.33 -2.60
N ASN A 96 -5.96 -3.55 -2.26
CA ASN A 96 -5.31 -4.86 -2.39
C ASN A 96 -6.02 -5.93 -1.54
N LEU A 97 -6.35 -5.61 -0.28
CA LEU A 97 -7.10 -6.52 0.60
C LEU A 97 -8.53 -6.78 0.10
N ALA A 98 -9.22 -5.75 -0.40
CA ALA A 98 -10.57 -5.90 -0.96
C ALA A 98 -10.55 -6.74 -2.24
N LEU A 99 -9.58 -6.54 -3.13
CA LEU A 99 -9.41 -7.34 -4.32
C LEU A 99 -9.08 -8.80 -3.98
N SER A 100 -8.25 -9.04 -2.96
CA SER A 100 -7.99 -10.39 -2.44
C SER A 100 -9.29 -11.06 -1.97
N LEU A 101 -10.11 -10.36 -1.19
CA LEU A 101 -11.41 -10.88 -0.74
C LEU A 101 -12.38 -11.13 -1.90
N VAL A 102 -12.42 -10.24 -2.89
CA VAL A 102 -13.26 -10.41 -4.09
C VAL A 102 -12.80 -11.62 -4.90
N ALA A 103 -11.49 -11.81 -5.07
CA ALA A 103 -10.93 -12.98 -5.74
C ALA A 103 -11.33 -14.28 -5.01
N PHE A 104 -11.19 -14.31 -3.68
CA PHE A 104 -11.66 -15.42 -2.86
C PHE A 104 -13.15 -15.70 -3.00
N TRP A 105 -13.97 -14.66 -3.03
CA TRP A 105 -15.42 -14.80 -3.14
C TRP A 105 -15.86 -15.33 -4.51
N ILE A 106 -15.20 -14.89 -5.59
CA ILE A 106 -15.53 -15.28 -6.97
C ILE A 106 -14.98 -16.66 -7.30
N PHE A 107 -13.73 -16.94 -6.92
CA PHE A 107 -13.00 -18.13 -7.38
C PHE A 107 -12.78 -19.18 -6.27
N GLY A 108 -12.69 -18.77 -5.00
CA GLY A 108 -12.45 -19.65 -3.85
C GLY A 108 -13.67 -20.44 -3.34
N ARG A 109 -14.89 -20.10 -3.79
CA ARG A 109 -16.14 -20.80 -3.40
C ARG A 109 -16.49 -22.02 -4.25
N GLY A 110 -15.68 -22.34 -5.25
CA GLY A 110 -15.92 -23.42 -6.20
C GLY A 110 -15.32 -24.78 -5.84
N VAL A 111 -14.78 -24.95 -4.63
CA VAL A 111 -14.29 -26.24 -4.09
C VAL A 111 -15.34 -26.86 -3.18
#